data_AF-A0A523SED2-F1
#
_entry.id   AF-A0A523SED2-F1
#
_cell.length_a   1.000
_cell.length_b   1.000
_cell.length_c   1.000
_cell.angle_alpha   90.00
_cell.angle_beta   90.00
_cell.angle_gamma   90.00
#
_symmetry.space_group_name_H-M   'P 1'
#
loop_
_entity.id
_entity.type
_entity.pdbx_description
1 polymer ?
#
loop_
_entity_poly.entity_id
_entity_poly.type
_entity_poly.pdbx_seq_one_letter_code
_entity_poly.pdbx_strand_id
1 'polypeptide(L)' 'FGGPRHGVSELLSKEKGSLKEHIDFWINTVPQQGTETVRLEEAILTSLTLLNNAVGNQVAKPGYHQ' A
#
# COMPACT_ATOMS: atom_id res chain seq x y z
N PHE A 1 3.91 -3.04 2.49
CA PHE A 1 4.32 -3.40 1.11
C PHE A 1 5.17 -4.67 1.18
N GLY A 2 4.90 -5.65 0.31
CA GLY A 2 5.68 -6.88 0.22
C GLY A 2 6.93 -6.69 -0.64
N GLY A 3 7.82 -7.68 -0.65
CA GLY A 3 8.95 -7.71 -1.57
C GLY A 3 8.57 -8.31 -2.92
N PRO A 4 9.45 -8.25 -3.93
CA PRO A 4 9.17 -8.78 -5.28
C PRO A 4 8.96 -10.29 -5.33
N ARG A 5 9.42 -11.03 -4.30
CA ARG A 5 9.30 -12.49 -4.22
C ARG A 5 8.38 -12.99 -3.11
N HIS A 6 8.03 -12.11 -2.16
CA HIS A 6 7.24 -12.49 -0.99
C HIS A 6 6.20 -11.42 -0.70
N GLY A 7 4.93 -11.79 -0.78
CA GLY A 7 3.82 -10.91 -0.44
C GLY A 7 3.73 -10.61 1.06
N VAL A 8 2.91 -9.63 1.43
CA VAL A 8 2.69 -9.26 2.84
C VAL A 8 2.15 -10.45 3.67
N SER A 9 1.31 -11.30 3.06
CA SER A 9 0.80 -12.52 3.71
C SER A 9 1.90 -13.54 4.02
N GLU A 10 2.95 -13.62 3.20
CA GLU A 10 4.07 -14.54 3.43
C GLU A 10 5.00 -14.00 4.51
N LEU A 11 5.21 -12.68 4.56
CA LEU A 11 5.98 -12.03 5.62
C LEU A 11 5.37 -12.24 7.00
N LEU A 12 4.03 -12.24 7.09
CA LEU A 12 3.29 -12.37 8.35
C LEU A 12 2.85 -13.81 8.66
N SER A 13 3.24 -14.78 7.83
CA SER A 13 2.91 -16.20 8.02
C SER A 13 3.41 -16.81 9.33
N LYS A 14 4.40 -16.17 9.98
CA LYS A 14 4.97 -16.60 11.27
C LYS A 14 4.36 -15.89 12.47
N GLU A 15 3.53 -14.87 12.27
CA GLU A 15 2.88 -14.16 13.36
C GLU A 15 1.57 -14.84 13.78
N LYS A 16 1.26 -14.82 15.08
CA LYS A 16 0.02 -15.41 15.63
C LYS A 16 -1.12 -14.41 15.47
N GLY A 17 -2.00 -14.65 14.50
CA GLY A 17 -3.20 -13.85 14.26
C GLY A 17 -3.55 -13.84 12.78
N SER A 18 -4.83 -13.71 12.42
CA SER A 18 -5.16 -13.57 11.00
C SER A 18 -4.77 -12.17 10.55
N LEU A 19 -4.13 -12.07 9.38
CA LEU A 19 -3.75 -10.78 8.77
C LEU A 19 -4.93 -9.80 8.69
N LYS A 20 -6.14 -10.35 8.55
CA LYS A 20 -7.40 -9.60 8.46
C LYS A 20 -7.82 -8.94 9.77
N GLU A 21 -7.33 -9.41 10.92
CA GLU A 21 -7.64 -8.81 12.22
C GLU A 21 -6.85 -7.51 12.46
N HIS A 22 -5.76 -7.29 11.73
CA HIS A 22 -4.83 -6.18 11.96
C HIS A 22 -4.77 -5.19 10.78
N ILE A 23 -5.61 -5.39 9.75
CA ILE A 23 -5.64 -4.57 8.55
C ILE A 23 -7.06 -4.04 8.33
N ASP A 24 -7.21 -2.71 8.44
CA ASP A 24 -8.47 -2.04 8.14
C ASP A 24 -8.79 -2.08 6.63
N PHE A 25 -7.77 -1.99 5.79
CA PHE A 25 -7.91 -1.91 4.34
C PHE A 25 -6.91 -2.80 3.59
N TRP A 26 -7.44 -3.73 2.79
CA TRP A 26 -6.68 -4.57 1.87
C TRP A 26 -7.07 -4.22 0.42
N ILE A 27 -6.29 -3.35 -0.23
CA ILE A 27 -6.67 -2.68 -1.48
C ILE A 27 -5.61 -2.95 -2.57
N ASN A 28 -6.06 -3.15 -3.80
CA ASN A 28 -5.22 -3.08 -5.00
C ASN A 28 -5.21 -1.65 -5.55
N THR A 29 -4.06 -0.98 -5.52
CA THR A 29 -3.86 0.39 -5.98
C THR A 29 -3.47 0.50 -7.46
N VAL A 30 -3.21 -0.62 -8.15
CA VAL A 30 -2.87 -0.69 -9.58
C VAL A 30 -3.74 -1.75 -10.27
N PRO A 31 -5.07 -1.53 -10.39
CA PRO A 31 -5.93 -2.45 -11.12
C PRO A 31 -5.50 -2.52 -12.59
N GLN A 32 -5.56 -3.72 -13.19
CA GLN A 32 -5.18 -3.94 -14.58
C GLN A 32 -3.73 -3.50 -14.90
N GLN A 33 -2.79 -3.74 -13.97
CA GLN A 33 -1.37 -3.31 -14.03
C GLN A 33 -0.62 -3.58 -15.36
N GLY A 34 -1.09 -4.51 -16.20
CA GLY A 34 -0.50 -4.77 -17.53
C GLY A 34 0.88 -5.45 -17.53
N THR A 35 1.45 -5.68 -16.35
CA THR A 35 2.72 -6.39 -16.13
C THR A 35 2.51 -7.58 -15.20
N GLU A 36 3.46 -8.52 -15.17
CA GLU A 36 3.39 -9.68 -14.26
C GLU A 36 3.49 -9.26 -12.78
N THR A 37 4.40 -8.33 -12.46
CA THR A 37 4.58 -7.78 -11.11
C THR A 37 4.71 -6.27 -11.14
N VAL A 38 4.29 -5.62 -10.05
CA VAL A 38 4.61 -4.22 -9.76
C VAL A 38 5.76 -4.23 -8.78
N ARG A 39 6.89 -3.58 -9.12
CA ARG A 39 8.05 -3.53 -8.22
C ARG A 39 7.72 -2.69 -6.98
N LEU A 40 8.47 -2.91 -5.90
CA LEU A 40 8.20 -2.27 -4.61
C LEU A 40 8.17 -0.73 -4.72
N GLU A 41 9.13 -0.15 -5.42
CA GLU A 41 9.23 1.29 -5.63
C GLU A 41 8.05 1.86 -6.43
N GLU A 42 7.57 1.13 -7.43
CA GLU A 42 6.41 1.51 -8.25
C GLU A 42 5.12 1.43 -7.43
N ALA A 43 4.98 0.37 -6.63
CA ALA A 43 3.84 0.16 -5.74
C ALA A 43 3.76 1.23 -4.65
N ILE A 44 4.90 1.60 -4.04
CA ILE A 44 4.98 2.66 -3.02
C ILE A 44 4.59 4.01 -3.65
N LEU A 45 5.22 4.39 -4.76
CA LEU A 45 4.95 5.67 -5.42
C LEU A 45 3.48 5.79 -5.83
N THR A 46 2.93 4.76 -6.47
CA THR A 46 1.53 4.78 -6.94
C THR A 46 0.56 4.83 -5.77
N SER A 47 0.74 3.97 -4.76
CA SER A 47 -0.17 3.89 -3.62
C SER A 47 -0.16 5.17 -2.79
N LEU A 48 1.02 5.73 -2.49
CA LEU A 48 1.12 6.97 -1.73
C LEU A 48 0.60 8.16 -2.52
N THR A 49 0.80 8.20 -3.84
CA THR A 49 0.24 9.27 -4.69
C THR A 49 -1.29 9.26 -4.65
N LEU A 50 -1.91 8.08 -4.79
CA LEU A 50 -3.36 7.94 -4.72
C LEU A 50 -3.90 8.34 -3.33
N LEU A 51 -3.26 7.86 -2.26
CA LEU A 51 -3.66 8.23 -0.90
C LEU A 51 -3.50 9.73 -0.62
N ASN A 52 -2.38 10.32 -1.04
CA ASN A 52 -2.15 11.75 -0.90
C ASN A 52 -3.19 12.57 -1.68
N ASN A 53 -3.54 12.14 -2.90
CA ASN A 53 -4.58 12.83 -3.66
C ASN A 53 -5.97 12.69 -3.02
N ALA A 54 -6.30 11.51 -2.49
CA ALA A 54 -7.61 11.23 -1.93
C ALA A 54 -7.85 11.89 -0.56
N VAL A 55 -6.86 11.84 0.34
CA VAL A 55 -7.02 12.27 1.73
C VAL A 55 -5.92 13.22 2.23
N GLY A 56 -4.91 13.53 1.42
CA GLY A 56 -3.76 14.35 1.83
C GLY A 56 -4.17 15.68 2.47
N ASN A 57 -5.14 16.39 1.89
CA ASN A 57 -5.64 17.66 2.44
C ASN A 57 -6.34 17.52 3.81
N GLN A 58 -6.80 16.32 4.17
CA GLN A 58 -7.48 16.05 5.44
C GLN A 58 -6.51 15.62 6.54
N VAL A 59 -5.40 14.95 6.17
CA VAL A 59 -4.47 14.34 7.13
C VAL A 59 -3.11 15.06 7.21
N ALA A 60 -2.73 15.81 6.18
CA ALA A 60 -1.49 16.56 6.17
C ALA A 60 -1.59 17.79 7.09
N LYS A 61 -0.45 18.16 7.70
CA LYS A 61 -0.37 19.38 8.50
C LYS A 61 -0.64 20.61 7.62
N PRO A 62 -1.33 21.63 8.14
CA PRO A 62 -1.50 22.90 7.44
C PRO A 62 -0.14 23.45 6.98
N GLY A 63 -0.06 23.91 5.72
CA GLY A 63 1.14 24.53 5.15
C GLY A 63 2.10 23.60 4.38
N TYR A 64 1.82 22.29 4.27
CA TYR A 64 2.64 21.39 3.44
C TYR A 64 2.36 21.51 1.93
N HIS A 65 1.20 22.07 1.57
CA HIS A 65 0.76 22.28 0.19
C HIS A 65 0.57 23.78 -0.16
N GLN A 66 1.02 24.69 0.72
CA GLN A 66 1.04 26.12 0.48
C GLN A 66 2.34 26.55 -0.17
#